data_AF-A0A936BY67-F1
#
_entry.id   AF-A0A936BY67-F1
#
_cell.length_a   1.000
_cell.length_b   1.000
_cell.length_c   1.000
_cell.angle_alpha   90.00
_cell.angle_beta   90.00
_cell.angle_gamma   90.00
#
_symmetry.space_group_name_H-M   'P 1'
#
loop_
_entity.id
_entity.type
_entity.pdbx_description
1 polymer ?
#
loop_
_entity_poly.entity_id
_entity_poly.type
_entity_poly.pdbx_seq_one_letter_code
_entity_poly.pdbx_strand_id
1 'polypeptide(L)'
;MQAQSHELSPKDILSYSNGKKVRFFHVDGEHTPEFLTSDLKLATACIDARGVICLDDMLHAGYPTLAVTVHEFLATEPSLRVFCIIDREDISAQTKYMICREPMFDFYIDQLLRAFPHNIWPLGADFRYEKKALVLARDPQLPNFDDLL
;
A
#
# COMPACT_ATOMS: atom_id res chain seq x y z
N MET A 1 -2.32 -3.10 20.62
CA MET A 1 -3.60 -2.45 20.99
C MET A 1 -4.52 -2.57 19.80
N GLN A 2 -5.80 -2.90 20.03
CA GLN A 2 -6.85 -2.80 19.03
C GLN A 2 -7.69 -1.58 19.40
N ALA A 3 -7.81 -0.61 18.51
CA ALA A 3 -8.58 0.61 18.70
C ALA A 3 -9.01 1.14 17.32
N GLN A 4 -10.13 1.84 17.24
CA GLN A 4 -10.62 2.40 15.99
C GLN A 4 -9.87 3.69 15.67
N SER A 5 -9.46 3.88 14.42
CA SER A 5 -8.61 5.01 14.05
C SER A 5 -9.26 6.39 14.23
N HIS A 6 -10.58 6.48 14.21
CA HIS A 6 -11.29 7.73 14.48
C HIS A 6 -11.23 8.16 15.95
N GLU A 7 -10.85 7.24 16.85
CA GLU A 7 -10.63 7.50 18.26
C GLU A 7 -9.15 7.78 18.57
N LEU A 8 -8.26 7.59 17.60
CA LEU A 8 -6.83 7.74 17.76
C LEU A 8 -6.32 9.04 17.14
N SER A 9 -5.56 9.80 17.91
CA SER A 9 -4.77 10.90 17.39
C SER A 9 -3.37 10.43 16.98
N PRO A 10 -2.66 11.18 16.13
CA PRO A 10 -1.25 10.90 15.85
C PRO A 10 -0.39 10.85 17.13
N LYS A 11 -0.74 11.63 18.15
CA LYS A 11 0.00 11.62 19.43
C LYS A 11 -0.12 10.26 20.13
N ASP A 12 -1.27 9.62 20.06
CA ASP A 12 -1.51 8.32 20.69
C ASP A 12 -0.63 7.26 20.03
N ILE A 13 -0.56 7.25 18.69
CA ILE A 13 0.35 6.35 17.96
C ILE A 13 1.81 6.65 18.27
N LEU A 14 2.22 7.92 18.22
CA LEU A 14 3.62 8.32 18.41
C LEU A 14 4.09 8.13 19.87
N SER A 15 3.16 8.02 20.83
CA SER A 15 3.53 7.72 22.22
C SER A 15 4.24 6.36 22.35
N TYR A 16 3.88 5.39 21.50
CA TYR A 16 4.51 4.06 21.46
C TYR A 16 5.93 4.07 20.88
N SER A 17 6.33 5.16 20.23
CA SER A 17 7.64 5.34 19.61
C SER A 17 8.43 6.49 20.25
N ASN A 18 8.14 6.83 21.51
CA ASN A 18 8.77 7.95 22.24
C ASN A 18 8.68 9.28 21.46
N GLY A 19 7.53 9.54 20.83
CA GLY A 19 7.26 10.72 20.01
C GLY A 19 7.86 10.69 18.60
N LYS A 20 8.60 9.64 18.22
CA LYS A 20 9.25 9.55 16.91
C LYS A 20 8.29 9.03 15.84
N LYS A 21 8.42 9.55 14.63
CA LYS A 21 7.70 9.01 13.47
C LYS A 21 8.05 7.53 13.24
N VAL A 22 7.08 6.75 12.77
CA VAL A 22 7.23 5.30 12.59
C VAL A 22 7.80 4.96 11.21
N ARG A 23 8.56 3.87 11.13
CA ARG A 23 9.15 3.37 9.89
C ARG A 23 8.22 2.47 9.09
N PHE A 24 7.25 1.88 9.76
CA PHE A 24 6.28 0.98 9.17
C PHE A 24 4.93 1.18 9.86
N PHE A 25 3.87 1.34 9.08
CA PHE A 25 2.51 1.50 9.57
C PHE A 25 1.62 0.52 8.80
N HIS A 26 1.10 -0.49 9.49
CA HIS A 26 0.18 -1.47 8.91
C HIS A 26 -1.26 -1.03 9.16
N VAL A 27 -2.11 -1.10 8.12
CA VAL A 27 -3.54 -0.84 8.20
C VAL A 27 -4.27 -2.12 7.81
N ASP A 28 -4.98 -2.66 8.79
CA ASP A 28 -5.85 -3.84 8.72
C ASP A 28 -7.07 -3.51 9.57
N GLY A 29 -7.82 -2.53 9.05
CA GLY A 29 -8.89 -1.83 9.74
C GLY A 29 -10.27 -2.26 9.23
N GLU A 30 -11.26 -1.40 9.44
CA GLU A 30 -12.58 -1.67 8.90
C GLU A 30 -12.62 -1.39 7.39
N HIS A 31 -13.22 -2.29 6.63
CA HIS A 31 -13.23 -2.25 5.16
C HIS A 31 -14.30 -1.31 4.59
N THR A 32 -14.43 -0.10 5.15
CA THR A 32 -15.27 0.97 4.58
C THR A 32 -14.44 2.17 4.14
N PRO A 33 -14.93 2.95 3.16
CA PRO A 33 -14.24 4.15 2.70
C PRO A 33 -13.92 5.17 3.81
N GLU A 34 -14.84 5.35 4.75
CA GLU A 34 -14.71 6.34 5.84
C GLU A 34 -13.57 5.98 6.80
N PHE A 35 -13.52 4.71 7.22
CA PHE A 35 -12.48 4.21 8.13
C PHE A 35 -11.12 4.18 7.44
N LEU A 36 -11.05 3.66 6.20
CA LEU A 36 -9.81 3.64 5.44
C LEU A 36 -9.25 5.05 5.20
N THR A 37 -10.12 6.04 4.93
CA THR A 37 -9.69 7.44 4.79
C THR A 37 -9.12 7.98 6.11
N SER A 38 -9.73 7.64 7.24
CA SER A 38 -9.23 8.00 8.57
C SER A 38 -7.87 7.33 8.86
N ASP A 39 -7.74 6.04 8.56
CA ASP A 39 -6.50 5.27 8.71
C ASP A 39 -5.37 5.89 7.89
N LEU A 40 -5.65 6.24 6.64
CA LEU A 40 -4.68 6.87 5.75
C LEU A 40 -4.22 8.24 6.27
N LYS A 41 -5.13 9.06 6.79
CA LYS A 41 -4.77 10.34 7.42
C LYS A 41 -3.89 10.13 8.65
N LEU A 42 -4.26 9.20 9.52
CA LEU A 42 -3.50 8.87 10.72
C LEU A 42 -2.11 8.34 10.38
N ALA A 43 -2.02 7.39 9.45
CA ALA A 43 -0.77 6.81 8.98
C ALA A 43 0.12 7.89 8.35
N THR A 44 -0.43 8.73 7.47
CA THR A 44 0.28 9.87 6.85
C THR A 44 0.85 10.81 7.91
N ALA A 45 0.09 11.09 8.97
CA ALA A 45 0.56 11.92 10.06
C ALA A 45 1.62 11.23 10.94
N CYS A 46 1.74 9.90 10.93
CA CYS A 46 2.64 9.16 11.82
C CYS A 46 3.92 8.66 11.16
N ILE A 47 3.94 8.44 9.85
CA ILE A 47 5.11 7.87 9.16
C ILE A 47 6.29 8.84 9.05
N ASP A 48 7.48 8.26 9.10
CA ASP A 48 8.77 8.92 8.85
C ASP A 48 8.92 9.31 7.38
N ALA A 49 9.91 10.17 7.08
CA ALA A 49 10.25 10.55 5.71
C ALA A 49 10.58 9.33 4.82
N ARG A 50 11.17 8.28 5.39
CA ARG A 50 11.39 6.99 4.72
C ARG A 50 10.52 5.89 5.36
N GLY A 51 9.33 6.25 5.82
CA GLY A 51 8.35 5.29 6.32
C GLY A 51 7.56 4.64 5.18
N VAL A 52 6.98 3.48 5.47
CA VAL A 52 6.09 2.73 4.57
C VAL A 52 4.75 2.50 5.27
N ILE A 53 3.67 2.73 4.53
CA ILE A 53 2.32 2.31 4.91
C ILE A 53 2.01 1.03 4.13
N CYS A 54 1.49 0.02 4.81
CA CYS A 54 1.05 -1.24 4.22
C CYS A 54 -0.45 -1.36 4.46
N LEU A 55 -1.25 -1.34 3.38
CA LEU A 55 -2.69 -1.56 3.43
C LEU A 55 -2.99 -3.02 3.12
N ASP A 56 -3.78 -3.69 3.95
CA ASP A 56 -4.26 -5.06 3.69
C ASP A 56 -5.54 -5.09 2.85
N ASP A 57 -5.89 -6.25 2.32
CA ASP A 57 -7.16 -6.55 1.63
C ASP A 57 -7.44 -5.71 0.37
N MET A 58 -6.42 -5.13 -0.24
CA MET A 58 -6.56 -4.39 -1.49
C MET A 58 -6.93 -5.35 -2.63
N LEU A 59 -7.87 -4.90 -3.48
CA LEU A 59 -8.45 -5.67 -4.59
C LEU A 59 -9.27 -6.90 -4.18
N HIS A 60 -9.53 -7.10 -2.89
CA HIS A 60 -10.41 -8.17 -2.44
C HIS A 60 -11.83 -7.96 -2.97
N ALA A 61 -12.40 -8.99 -3.62
CA ALA A 61 -13.76 -8.97 -4.16
C ALA A 61 -14.87 -8.64 -3.12
N GLY A 62 -14.63 -8.89 -1.82
CA GLY A 62 -15.57 -8.52 -0.76
C GLY A 62 -15.61 -7.01 -0.47
N TYR A 63 -14.54 -6.28 -0.84
CA TYR A 63 -14.34 -4.87 -0.53
C TYR A 63 -13.84 -4.08 -1.75
N PRO A 64 -14.55 -4.13 -2.90
CA PRO A 64 -14.06 -3.59 -4.17
C PRO A 64 -13.84 -2.07 -4.15
N THR A 65 -14.49 -1.35 -3.22
CA THR A 65 -14.37 0.09 -3.08
C THR A 65 -13.06 0.54 -2.43
N LEU A 66 -12.33 -0.34 -1.73
CA LEU A 66 -11.10 0.06 -1.03
C LEU A 66 -10.05 0.63 -2.00
N ALA A 67 -9.84 -0.03 -3.14
CA ALA A 67 -8.89 0.45 -4.14
C ALA A 67 -9.28 1.82 -4.72
N VAL A 68 -10.59 2.07 -4.88
CA VAL A 68 -11.13 3.38 -5.30
C VAL A 68 -10.86 4.44 -4.24
N THR A 69 -11.15 4.15 -2.98
CA THR A 69 -10.88 5.05 -1.85
C THR A 69 -9.40 5.41 -1.74
N VAL A 70 -8.48 4.43 -1.90
CA VAL A 70 -7.04 4.71 -1.92
C VAL A 70 -6.69 5.66 -3.07
N HIS A 71 -7.22 5.42 -4.27
CA HIS A 71 -6.94 6.26 -5.42
C HIS A 71 -7.43 7.71 -5.21
N GLU A 72 -8.65 7.89 -4.72
CA GLU A 72 -9.22 9.20 -4.40
C GLU A 72 -8.41 9.92 -3.31
N PHE A 73 -8.00 9.21 -2.25
CA PHE A 73 -7.16 9.79 -1.21
C PHE A 73 -5.81 10.27 -1.76
N LEU A 74 -5.11 9.43 -2.54
CA LEU A 74 -3.81 9.76 -3.12
C LEU A 74 -3.85 10.88 -4.16
N ALA A 75 -5.01 11.13 -4.77
CA ALA A 75 -5.23 12.30 -5.62
C ALA A 75 -5.23 13.61 -4.82
N THR A 76 -5.66 13.56 -3.55
CA THR A 76 -5.65 14.72 -2.63
C THR A 76 -4.38 14.82 -1.79
N GLU A 77 -3.58 13.75 -1.69
CA GLU A 77 -2.35 13.67 -0.90
C GLU A 77 -1.13 13.33 -1.78
N PRO A 78 -0.63 14.30 -2.57
CA PRO A 78 0.45 14.06 -3.53
C PRO A 78 1.80 13.78 -2.86
N SER A 79 1.92 13.96 -1.53
CA SER A 79 3.15 13.59 -0.79
C SER A 79 3.34 12.09 -0.67
N LEU A 80 2.33 11.29 -1.05
CA LEU A 80 2.34 9.83 -1.01
C LEU A 80 2.18 9.22 -2.40
N ARG A 81 2.69 8.00 -2.55
CA ARG A 81 2.55 7.17 -3.76
C ARG A 81 2.59 5.70 -3.40
N VAL A 82 1.80 4.88 -4.10
CA VAL A 82 2.01 3.43 -4.11
C VAL A 82 3.30 3.14 -4.88
N PHE A 83 4.20 2.36 -4.29
CA PHE A 83 5.43 1.92 -4.96
C PHE A 83 5.46 0.41 -5.20
N CYS A 84 4.62 -0.36 -4.50
CA CYS A 84 4.55 -1.81 -4.67
C CYS A 84 3.14 -2.33 -4.38
N ILE A 85 2.66 -3.27 -5.20
CA ILE A 85 1.60 -4.21 -4.86
C ILE A 85 2.27 -5.54 -4.50
N ILE A 86 1.88 -6.14 -3.38
CA ILE A 86 2.29 -7.51 -3.04
C ILE A 86 1.10 -8.42 -3.32
N ASP A 87 1.23 -9.22 -4.37
CA ASP A 87 0.31 -10.29 -4.71
C ASP A 87 0.71 -11.57 -3.94
N ARG A 88 -0.17 -12.03 -3.05
CA ARG A 88 0.11 -13.10 -2.08
C ARG A 88 -0.21 -14.48 -2.62
N GLU A 89 -1.29 -14.60 -3.39
CA GLU A 89 -1.87 -15.87 -3.82
C GLU A 89 -2.33 -15.75 -5.27
N ASP A 90 -3.32 -14.89 -5.49
CA ASP A 90 -3.66 -14.28 -6.78
C ASP A 90 -4.09 -12.81 -6.53
N ILE A 91 -4.06 -11.96 -7.57
CA ILE A 91 -4.38 -10.52 -7.46
C ILE A 91 -5.75 -10.21 -6.83
N SER A 92 -6.68 -11.18 -6.79
CA SER A 92 -8.01 -11.05 -6.20
C SER A 92 -8.08 -11.47 -4.73
N ALA A 93 -7.04 -12.15 -4.22
CA ALA A 93 -6.92 -12.68 -2.87
C ALA A 93 -6.09 -11.77 -1.96
N GLN A 94 -6.60 -10.55 -1.70
CA GLN A 94 -6.11 -9.69 -0.60
C GLN A 94 -4.67 -9.20 -0.81
N THR A 95 -4.45 -8.50 -1.92
CA THR A 95 -3.15 -7.88 -2.19
C THR A 95 -2.85 -6.79 -1.16
N LYS A 96 -1.56 -6.51 -0.97
CA LYS A 96 -1.13 -5.38 -0.13
C LYS A 96 -0.67 -4.22 -0.98
N TYR A 97 -1.14 -3.02 -0.67
CA TYR A 97 -0.57 -1.80 -1.24
C TYR A 97 0.50 -1.26 -0.30
N MET A 98 1.70 -1.09 -0.83
CA MET A 98 2.82 -0.46 -0.15
C MET A 98 2.94 0.99 -0.62
N ILE A 99 2.73 1.92 0.30
CA ILE A 99 2.74 3.35 0.06
C ILE A 99 3.95 3.97 0.76
N CYS A 100 4.65 4.87 0.08
CA CYS A 100 5.75 5.63 0.66
C CYS A 100 5.56 7.12 0.40
N ARG A 101 6.44 7.93 1.02
CA ARG A 101 6.61 9.33 0.61
C ARG A 101 7.09 9.40 -0.84
N GLU A 102 6.57 10.36 -1.60
CA GLU A 102 6.91 10.57 -3.00
C GLU A 102 8.43 10.62 -3.25
N PRO A 103 9.26 11.35 -2.48
CA PRO A 103 10.71 11.38 -2.69
C PRO A 103 11.43 10.03 -2.50
N MET A 104 10.76 9.05 -1.88
CA MET A 104 11.34 7.74 -1.59
C MET A 104 10.95 6.67 -2.61
N PHE A 105 10.12 7.02 -3.60
CA PHE A 105 9.64 6.07 -4.60
C PHE A 105 10.80 5.34 -5.30
N ASP A 106 11.72 6.07 -5.93
CA ASP A 106 12.83 5.46 -6.68
C ASP A 106 13.74 4.63 -5.78
N PHE A 107 13.97 5.08 -4.53
CA PHE A 107 14.74 4.31 -3.56
C PHE A 107 14.12 2.94 -3.31
N TYR A 108 12.81 2.87 -3.07
CA TYR A 108 12.15 1.58 -2.79
C TYR A 108 12.06 0.68 -4.01
N ILE A 109 11.82 1.25 -5.20
CA ILE A 109 11.87 0.50 -6.46
C ILE A 109 13.25 -0.17 -6.60
N ASP A 110 14.33 0.59 -6.43
CA ASP A 110 15.69 0.06 -6.51
C ASP A 110 15.97 -1.04 -5.48
N GLN A 111 15.48 -0.89 -4.24
CA GLN A 111 15.66 -1.91 -3.21
C GLN A 111 14.92 -3.21 -3.58
N LEU A 112 13.69 -3.12 -4.07
CA LEU A 112 12.89 -4.31 -4.41
C LEU A 112 13.43 -5.03 -5.65
N LEU A 113 13.87 -4.30 -6.68
CA LEU A 113 14.50 -4.88 -7.86
C LEU A 113 15.77 -5.67 -7.50
N ARG A 114 16.55 -5.18 -6.53
CA ARG A 114 17.76 -5.87 -6.05
C ARG A 114 17.45 -7.07 -5.16
N ALA A 115 16.44 -6.96 -4.30
CA ALA A 115 16.12 -7.99 -3.32
C ALA A 115 15.29 -9.14 -3.90
N PHE A 116 14.40 -8.85 -4.85
CA PHE A 116 13.41 -9.81 -5.35
C PHE A 116 13.31 -9.84 -6.89
N PRO A 117 14.43 -9.92 -7.63
CA PRO A 117 14.42 -9.79 -9.10
C PRO A 117 13.54 -10.84 -9.79
N HIS A 118 13.36 -12.02 -9.19
CA HIS A 118 12.58 -13.13 -9.74
C HIS A 118 11.08 -13.07 -9.41
N ASN A 119 10.65 -12.09 -8.61
CA ASN A 119 9.25 -11.95 -8.18
C ASN A 119 8.56 -10.75 -8.82
N ILE A 120 9.25 -10.02 -9.71
CA ILE A 120 8.71 -8.81 -10.32
C ILE A 120 7.84 -9.17 -11.52
N TRP A 121 6.58 -8.79 -11.47
CA TRP A 121 5.71 -8.86 -12.64
C TRP A 121 6.08 -7.75 -13.64
N PRO A 122 6.42 -8.07 -14.90
CA PRO A 122 7.03 -7.10 -15.82
C PRO A 122 6.13 -5.91 -16.19
N LEU A 123 4.80 -6.06 -16.10
CA LEU A 123 3.87 -5.01 -16.52
C LEU A 123 3.89 -3.81 -15.57
N GLY A 124 4.12 -4.05 -14.27
CA GLY A 124 3.93 -3.08 -13.20
C GLY A 124 2.47 -2.63 -13.03
N ALA A 125 2.20 -1.85 -11.99
CA ALA A 125 0.90 -1.28 -11.71
C ALA A 125 0.90 0.23 -11.94
N ASP A 126 -0.08 0.72 -12.69
CA ASP A 126 -0.24 2.14 -12.98
C ASP A 126 -1.18 2.80 -11.97
N PHE A 127 -0.61 3.65 -11.12
CA PHE A 127 -1.37 4.55 -10.25
C PHE A 127 -1.29 6.01 -10.73
N ARG A 128 -0.29 6.30 -11.58
CA ARG A 128 0.09 7.61 -12.09
C ARG A 128 1.01 7.35 -13.29
N TYR A 129 0.52 7.64 -14.49
CA TYR A 129 1.06 7.20 -15.79
C TYR A 129 2.57 7.39 -16.02
N GLU A 130 3.25 8.28 -15.28
CA GLU A 130 4.68 8.54 -15.46
C GLU A 130 5.58 7.47 -14.84
N LYS A 131 5.17 6.86 -13.73
CA LYS A 131 5.97 5.88 -12.98
C LYS A 131 5.09 4.77 -12.44
N LYS A 132 5.40 3.54 -12.84
CA LYS A 132 4.68 2.34 -12.40
C LYS A 132 5.19 1.84 -11.05
N ALA A 133 4.27 1.51 -10.16
CA ALA A 133 4.57 0.70 -8.99
C ALA A 133 4.99 -0.71 -9.43
N LEU A 134 5.85 -1.36 -8.65
CA LEU A 134 6.16 -2.76 -8.86
C LEU A 134 4.97 -3.63 -8.43
N VAL A 135 4.86 -4.80 -9.04
CA VAL A 135 3.97 -5.86 -8.53
C VAL A 135 4.87 -7.04 -8.21
N LEU A 136 4.91 -7.40 -6.93
CA LEU A 136 5.60 -8.59 -6.45
C LEU A 136 4.61 -9.75 -6.42
N ALA A 137 4.90 -10.80 -7.16
CA ALA A 137 4.11 -12.02 -7.20
C ALA A 137 5.00 -13.24 -6.94
N ARG A 138 4.40 -14.30 -6.39
CA ARG A 138 5.11 -15.56 -6.14
C ARG A 138 5.57 -16.24 -7.43
N ASP A 139 4.73 -16.19 -8.46
CA ASP A 139 5.00 -16.70 -9.81
C ASP A 139 4.56 -15.63 -10.84
N PRO A 140 5.45 -14.67 -11.20
CA PRO A 140 5.10 -13.53 -12.02
C PRO A 140 4.98 -13.92 -13.50
N GLN A 141 3.98 -14.72 -13.84
CA GLN A 141 3.66 -15.09 -15.22
C GLN A 141 2.38 -14.39 -15.69
N LEU A 142 2.36 -13.98 -16.96
CA LEU A 142 1.10 -13.61 -17.59
C LEU A 142 0.29 -14.89 -17.77
N PRO A 143 -1.01 -14.91 -17.40
CA PRO A 143 -1.85 -16.07 -17.69
C PRO A 143 -1.80 -16.33 -19.20
N ASN A 144 -1.51 -17.57 -19.57
CA ASN A 144 -1.56 -17.98 -20.96
C ASN A 144 -3.04 -18.03 -21.35
N PHE A 145 -3.48 -17.21 -22.30
CA PHE A 145 -4.90 -17.13 -22.67
C PHE A 145 -5.45 -18.45 -23.23
N ASP A 146 -4.56 -19.36 -23.65
CA ASP A 146 -4.90 -20.71 -24.08
C ASP A 146 -5.35 -21.64 -22.94
N ASP A 147 -5.04 -21.30 -21.67
CA ASP A 147 -5.41 -22.10 -20.49
C ASP A 147 -6.80 -21.72 -19.91
N LEU A 148 -7.51 -20.76 -20.54
CA LEU A 148 -8.79 -20.20 -20.08
C LEU A 148 -9.98 -20.53 -21.01
N LEU A 149 -9.79 -21.42 -21.99
CA LEU A 149 -10.81 -21.91 -22.94
C LEU A 149 -10.86 -23.43 -22.97
#